data_AF-A0A6G0XRB5-F1
#
_entry.id   AF-A0A6G0XRB5-F1
#
_cell.length_a   1.000
_cell.length_b   1.000
_cell.length_c   1.000
_cell.angle_alpha   90.00
_cell.angle_beta   90.00
_cell.angle_gamma   90.00
#
_symmetry.space_group_name_H-M   'P 1'
#
loop_
_entity.id
_entity.type
_entity.pdbx_description
1 polymer ?
#
loop_
_entity_poly.entity_id
_entity_poly.type
_entity_poly.pdbx_seq_one_letter_code
_entity_poly.pdbx_strand_id
1 'polypeptide(L)'
;MVNAIPTTLHQPLLDPGDFIWNFYGWLHLVDWIQGRREVVAFEGDVSTMTLISKAYMPLSFTVDPLQTPTRFSYAVWMLILYTCVLGAAVIVAALAFGIVEKGIFHGSNLWFANSVVGVVWIGRPLLIVRGLTAITALSTAKIQLEAVGGFTRFVVPSRSFLESILLSGETLWLTYSLNDILSVLARDHSYKCAVGSIILVWALSLALDVASPFVPWASLSRQCESPNMDAQMNCITGCVEIGSFTRFSLLCIIQAASVVISYAVARFLRSTNRVQAPVTIPAVSVHLLRPMESKTQRFYFDNVSNVISGLIPCSKSGHGTAFSVLLWMFISTSNAQEMTELKIGRTQPSLHIQHVWSSQPGQHFRALFGVLFLLASAVSSALFFMSLKPN
;
A
#
# COMPACT_ATOMS: atom_id res chain seq x y z
N MET A 1 52.99 44.73 -34.45
CA MET A 1 52.06 44.19 -33.44
C MET A 1 51.09 43.29 -34.19
N VAL A 2 51.28 41.97 -34.12
CA VAL A 2 50.34 41.01 -34.69
C VAL A 2 49.10 41.09 -33.82
N ASN A 3 47.97 41.52 -34.36
CA ASN A 3 46.68 41.41 -33.70
C ASN A 3 46.45 39.92 -33.43
N ALA A 4 46.78 39.48 -32.22
CA ALA A 4 46.72 38.08 -31.81
C ALA A 4 45.26 37.69 -31.54
N ILE A 5 44.43 37.77 -32.57
CA ILE A 5 43.10 37.19 -32.54
C ILE A 5 43.32 35.68 -32.73
N PRO A 6 42.99 34.85 -31.73
CA PRO A 6 43.14 33.40 -31.88
C PRO A 6 42.27 32.91 -33.04
N THR A 7 42.89 32.30 -34.04
CA THR A 7 42.20 31.69 -35.18
C THR A 7 41.89 30.23 -34.87
N THR A 8 40.61 29.88 -34.86
CA THR A 8 40.16 28.49 -34.70
C THR A 8 40.15 27.78 -36.04
N LEU A 9 40.90 26.68 -36.16
CA LEU A 9 40.90 25.81 -37.34
C LEU A 9 39.81 24.74 -37.18
N HIS A 10 39.05 24.49 -38.25
CA HIS A 10 37.96 23.51 -38.28
C HIS A 10 38.08 22.64 -39.51
N GLN A 11 37.74 21.35 -39.38
CA GLN A 11 37.70 20.40 -40.49
C GLN A 11 36.31 19.72 -40.47
N PRO A 12 35.56 19.71 -41.58
CA PRO A 12 34.30 18.97 -41.65
C PRO A 12 34.53 17.48 -41.41
N LEU A 13 33.60 16.83 -40.70
CA LEU A 13 33.76 15.42 -40.34
C LEU A 13 33.77 14.51 -41.58
N LEU A 14 33.01 14.86 -42.61
CA LEU A 14 33.01 14.22 -43.91
C LEU A 14 33.23 15.29 -44.98
N ASP A 15 34.27 15.13 -45.78
CA ASP A 15 34.63 16.02 -46.88
C ASP A 15 34.60 15.25 -48.20
N PRO A 16 33.73 15.58 -49.17
CA PRO A 16 33.72 14.96 -50.49
C PRO A 16 35.07 15.03 -51.22
N GLY A 17 35.91 16.02 -50.90
CA GLY A 17 37.22 16.25 -51.53
C GLY A 17 38.39 15.49 -50.91
N ASP A 18 38.25 14.93 -49.70
CA ASP A 18 39.34 14.24 -48.99
C ASP A 18 38.91 12.83 -48.54
N PHE A 19 39.21 11.85 -49.39
CA PHE A 19 38.88 10.45 -49.14
C PHE A 19 39.66 9.84 -47.97
N ILE A 20 40.87 10.35 -47.66
CA ILE A 20 41.71 9.83 -46.58
C ILE A 20 41.13 10.28 -45.24
N TRP A 21 40.74 11.55 -45.14
CA TRP A 21 40.09 12.10 -43.96
C TRP A 21 38.75 11.41 -43.67
N ASN A 22 37.96 11.12 -44.70
CA ASN A 22 36.66 10.47 -44.55
C ASN A 22 36.71 9.15 -43.77
N PHE A 23 37.80 8.38 -43.87
CA PHE A 23 37.98 7.17 -43.06
C PHE A 23 37.94 7.48 -41.55
N TYR A 24 38.68 8.50 -41.11
CA TYR A 24 38.68 8.95 -39.72
C TYR A 24 37.34 9.60 -39.33
N GLY A 25 36.73 10.35 -40.25
CA GLY A 25 35.39 10.91 -40.10
C GLY A 25 34.33 9.86 -39.79
N TRP A 26 34.33 8.75 -40.52
CA TRP A 26 33.45 7.61 -40.27
C TRP A 26 33.74 6.93 -38.93
N LEU A 27 35.00 6.79 -38.53
CA LEU A 27 35.35 6.25 -37.21
C LEU A 27 34.78 7.13 -36.08
N HIS A 28 34.87 8.46 -36.23
CA HIS A 28 34.27 9.42 -35.32
C HIS A 28 32.73 9.29 -35.25
N LEU A 29 32.06 9.09 -36.38
CA LEU A 29 30.61 8.84 -36.43
C LEU A 29 30.23 7.54 -35.74
N VAL A 30 30.99 6.46 -35.94
CA VAL A 30 30.77 5.17 -35.26
C VAL A 30 30.94 5.33 -33.75
N ASP A 31 31.98 6.03 -33.30
CA ASP A 31 32.19 6.33 -31.88
C ASP A 31 31.07 7.18 -31.29
N TRP A 32 30.53 8.14 -32.06
CA TRP A 32 29.39 8.96 -31.64
C TRP A 32 28.12 8.12 -31.49
N ILE A 33 27.81 7.26 -32.46
CA ILE A 33 26.66 6.33 -32.39
C ILE A 33 26.81 5.37 -31.19
N GLN A 34 28.03 4.95 -30.87
CA GLN A 34 28.32 4.09 -29.72
C GLN A 34 28.37 4.84 -28.39
N GLY A 35 28.15 6.16 -28.38
CA GLY A 35 28.14 7.00 -27.17
C GLY A 35 29.52 7.21 -26.55
N ARG A 36 30.61 6.93 -27.28
CA ARG A 36 31.99 7.23 -26.82
C ARG A 36 32.39 8.68 -27.06
N ARG A 37 31.70 9.35 -27.98
CA ARG A 37 31.86 10.78 -28.28
C ARG A 37 30.50 11.44 -28.21
N GLU A 38 30.49 12.72 -27.90
CA GLU A 38 29.30 13.56 -27.92
C GLU A 38 29.46 14.64 -28.98
N VAL A 39 28.34 15.12 -29.51
CA VAL A 39 28.32 16.25 -30.45
C VAL A 39 27.59 17.38 -29.74
N VAL A 40 28.27 18.52 -29.62
CA VAL A 40 27.75 19.70 -28.92
C VAL A 40 27.78 20.88 -29.87
N ALA A 41 26.70 21.66 -29.87
CA ALA A 41 26.64 22.94 -30.56
C ALA A 41 26.90 24.06 -29.55
N PHE A 42 27.99 24.79 -29.74
CA PHE A 42 28.30 26.01 -28.99
C PHE A 42 27.70 27.19 -29.72
N GLU A 43 26.60 27.72 -29.19
CA GLU A 43 25.94 28.90 -29.73
C GLU A 43 26.61 30.16 -29.15
N GLY A 44 27.31 30.90 -30.01
CA GLY A 44 27.82 32.22 -29.67
C GLY A 44 27.01 33.32 -30.37
N ASP A 45 27.23 34.58 -29.97
CA ASP A 45 26.50 35.73 -30.51
C ASP A 45 26.65 35.90 -32.03
N VAL A 46 27.78 35.46 -32.59
CA VAL A 46 28.13 35.63 -34.01
C VAL A 46 27.93 34.34 -34.81
N SER A 47 28.26 33.19 -34.23
CA SER A 47 28.18 31.90 -34.93
C SER A 47 27.96 30.75 -33.96
N THR A 48 27.32 29.70 -34.48
CA THR A 48 27.18 28.41 -33.80
C THR A 48 28.25 27.45 -34.31
N MET A 49 29.02 26.87 -33.38
CA MET A 49 30.05 25.87 -33.69
C MET A 49 29.59 24.48 -33.22
N THR A 50 29.32 23.59 -34.16
CA THR A 50 28.99 22.19 -33.87
C THR A 50 30.26 21.34 -33.91
N LEU A 51 30.69 20.84 -32.74
CA LEU A 51 31.95 20.13 -32.56
C LEU A 51 31.70 18.73 -32.01
N ILE A 52 32.51 17.76 -32.46
CA ILE A 52 32.56 16.42 -31.86
C ILE A 52 33.61 16.40 -30.76
N SER A 53 33.28 15.79 -29.62
CA SER A 53 34.20 15.67 -28.50
C SER A 53 35.34 14.69 -28.78
N LYS A 54 36.38 14.72 -27.94
CA LYS A 54 37.30 13.59 -27.80
C LYS A 54 36.54 12.34 -27.34
N ALA A 55 37.12 11.16 -27.56
CA ALA A 55 36.56 9.93 -27.03
C ALA A 55 36.67 9.93 -25.49
N TYR A 56 35.57 9.66 -24.81
CA TYR A 56 35.50 9.48 -23.38
C TYR A 56 35.33 7.99 -23.06
N MET A 57 35.97 7.52 -21.99
CA MET A 57 35.56 6.25 -21.40
C MET A 57 34.19 6.44 -20.74
N PRO A 58 33.29 5.44 -20.82
CA PRO A 58 31.99 5.50 -20.15
C PRO A 58 32.17 5.82 -18.67
N LEU A 59 31.57 6.93 -18.22
CA LEU A 59 31.60 7.28 -16.80
C LEU A 59 30.58 6.40 -16.07
N SER A 60 31.03 5.56 -15.15
CA SER A 60 30.11 4.85 -14.26
C SER A 60 29.75 5.77 -13.09
N PHE A 61 28.50 6.25 -13.05
CA PHE A 61 27.98 6.91 -11.86
C PHE A 61 27.49 5.84 -10.88
N THR A 62 28.17 5.71 -9.74
CA THR A 62 27.64 4.96 -8.60
C THR A 62 26.63 5.86 -7.89
N VAL A 63 25.37 5.46 -7.91
CA VAL A 63 24.30 6.17 -7.19
C VAL A 63 24.65 6.22 -5.71
N ASP A 64 24.61 7.41 -5.12
CA ASP A 64 24.83 7.57 -3.68
C ASP A 64 23.72 6.79 -2.92
N PRO A 65 24.09 5.78 -2.10
CA PRO A 65 23.11 5.02 -1.35
C PRO A 65 22.34 5.86 -0.32
N LEU A 66 22.88 7.01 0.12
CA LEU A 66 22.17 7.93 1.01
C LEU A 66 21.12 8.78 0.27
N GLN A 67 21.33 9.07 -1.01
CA GLN A 67 20.39 9.85 -1.83
C GLN A 67 19.24 9.00 -2.37
N THR A 68 19.40 7.67 -2.40
CA THR A 68 18.33 6.77 -2.82
C THR A 68 17.35 6.55 -1.66
N PRO A 69 16.05 6.89 -1.78
CA PRO A 69 15.07 6.80 -0.69
C PRO A 69 14.62 5.36 -0.39
N THR A 70 15.54 4.41 -0.27
CA THR A 70 15.23 2.99 -0.02
C THR A 70 14.73 2.72 1.39
N ARG A 71 15.11 3.56 2.37
CA ARG A 71 14.76 3.37 3.78
C ARG A 71 13.25 3.31 4.02
N PHE A 72 12.48 4.17 3.34
CA PHE A 72 11.03 4.19 3.48
C PHE A 72 10.39 2.93 2.88
N SER A 73 10.78 2.57 1.66
CA SER A 73 10.29 1.35 0.99
C SER A 73 10.65 0.09 1.78
N TYR A 74 11.84 0.06 2.39
CA TYR A 74 12.26 -1.03 3.26
C TYR A 74 11.41 -1.13 4.53
N ALA A 75 11.12 0.00 5.19
CA ALA A 75 10.25 0.03 6.37
C ALA A 75 8.83 -0.46 6.02
N VAL A 76 8.26 0.00 4.91
CA VAL A 76 6.96 -0.47 4.41
C VAL A 76 6.99 -1.97 4.12
N TRP A 77 8.03 -2.47 3.46
CA TRP A 77 8.21 -3.89 3.19
C TRP A 77 8.26 -4.72 4.49
N MET A 78 9.00 -4.25 5.50
CA MET A 78 9.06 -4.90 6.83
C MET A 78 7.70 -4.94 7.52
N LEU A 79 6.92 -3.86 7.44
CA LEU A 79 5.55 -3.84 7.98
C LEU A 79 4.65 -4.84 7.26
N ILE A 80 4.70 -4.89 5.93
CA ILE A 80 3.92 -5.86 5.13
C ILE A 80 4.33 -7.29 5.50
N LEU A 81 5.63 -7.58 5.62
CA LEU A 81 6.14 -8.88 6.04
C LEU A 81 5.62 -9.27 7.43
N TYR A 82 5.70 -8.34 8.39
CA TYR A 82 5.15 -8.55 9.74
C TYR A 82 3.66 -8.92 9.70
N THR A 83 2.85 -8.17 8.93
CA THR A 83 1.42 -8.46 8.80
C THR A 83 1.14 -9.84 8.17
N CYS A 84 1.94 -10.26 7.19
CA CYS A 84 1.84 -11.60 6.59
C CYS A 84 2.16 -12.70 7.61
N VAL A 85 3.29 -12.57 8.31
CA VAL A 85 3.77 -13.58 9.28
C VAL A 85 2.78 -13.71 10.44
N LEU A 86 2.30 -12.60 10.98
CA LEU A 86 1.31 -12.61 12.06
C LEU A 86 0.00 -13.24 11.61
N GLY A 87 -0.53 -12.84 10.44
CA GLY A 87 -1.75 -13.42 9.88
C GLY A 87 -1.62 -14.95 9.67
N ALA A 88 -0.50 -15.39 9.10
CA ALA A 88 -0.22 -16.81 8.91
C ALA A 88 -0.14 -17.57 10.25
N ALA A 89 0.55 -17.01 11.26
CA ALA A 89 0.66 -17.62 12.58
C ALA A 89 -0.70 -17.79 13.25
N VAL A 90 -1.58 -16.79 13.15
CA VAL A 90 -2.95 -16.85 13.70
C VAL A 90 -3.79 -17.92 13.00
N ILE A 91 -3.73 -18.00 11.66
CA ILE A 91 -4.46 -19.02 10.89
C ILE A 91 -3.96 -20.42 11.25
N VAL A 92 -2.64 -20.62 11.34
CA VAL A 92 -2.05 -21.91 11.74
C VAL A 92 -2.49 -22.29 13.17
N ALA A 93 -2.47 -21.35 14.11
CA ALA A 93 -2.95 -21.58 15.46
C ALA A 93 -4.44 -21.97 15.47
N ALA A 94 -5.29 -21.23 14.74
CA ALA A 94 -6.72 -21.50 14.65
C ALA A 94 -7.00 -22.90 14.09
N LEU A 95 -6.29 -23.32 13.05
CA LEU A 95 -6.42 -24.66 12.48
C LEU A 95 -5.93 -25.76 13.44
N ALA A 96 -4.84 -25.52 14.18
CA ALA A 96 -4.36 -26.45 15.20
C ALA A 96 -5.42 -26.72 16.29
N PHE A 97 -6.09 -25.66 16.78
CA PHE A 97 -7.21 -25.80 17.71
C PHE A 97 -8.41 -26.54 17.09
N GLY A 98 -8.66 -26.37 15.79
CA GLY A 98 -9.68 -27.13 15.05
C GLY A 98 -9.38 -28.62 14.97
N ILE A 99 -8.12 -29.00 14.77
CA ILE A 99 -7.67 -30.40 14.68
C ILE A 99 -7.82 -31.10 16.04
N VAL A 100 -7.42 -30.44 17.13
CA VAL A 100 -7.52 -30.98 18.50
C VAL A 100 -8.97 -31.34 18.86
N GLU A 101 -9.94 -30.62 18.31
CA GLU A 101 -11.37 -30.75 18.61
C GLU A 101 -12.14 -31.53 17.54
N LYS A 102 -11.43 -32.45 16.86
CA LYS A 102 -11.97 -33.40 15.87
C LYS A 102 -12.62 -32.74 14.64
N GLY A 103 -12.22 -31.51 14.28
CA GLY A 103 -12.64 -30.86 13.05
C GLY A 103 -14.08 -30.35 13.02
N ILE A 104 -14.73 -30.20 14.18
CA ILE A 104 -16.10 -29.66 14.26
C ILE A 104 -16.04 -28.13 14.21
N PHE A 105 -15.94 -27.56 13.01
CA PHE A 105 -15.97 -26.11 12.79
C PHE A 105 -16.73 -25.73 11.51
N HIS A 106 -17.23 -24.50 11.46
CA HIS A 106 -17.91 -23.96 10.28
C HIS A 106 -16.87 -23.47 9.28
N GLY A 107 -16.55 -24.28 8.27
CA GLY A 107 -15.62 -23.89 7.19
C GLY A 107 -16.02 -22.61 6.45
N SER A 108 -17.31 -22.23 6.46
CA SER A 108 -17.78 -20.96 5.89
C SER A 108 -17.17 -19.74 6.57
N ASN A 109 -16.83 -19.83 7.86
CA ASN A 109 -16.22 -18.73 8.61
C ASN A 109 -14.78 -18.44 8.15
N LEU A 110 -14.10 -19.41 7.52
CA LEU A 110 -12.74 -19.23 7.01
C LEU A 110 -12.66 -18.27 5.82
N TRP A 111 -13.74 -18.12 5.04
CA TRP A 111 -13.79 -17.15 3.95
C TRP A 111 -13.59 -15.70 4.42
N PHE A 112 -14.00 -15.41 5.66
CA PHE A 112 -13.86 -14.08 6.26
C PHE A 112 -12.69 -13.98 7.25
N ALA A 113 -11.88 -15.04 7.38
CA ALA A 113 -10.76 -15.08 8.32
C ALA A 113 -9.78 -13.92 8.08
N ASN A 114 -9.41 -13.63 6.83
CA ASN A 114 -8.50 -12.53 6.52
C ASN A 114 -9.01 -11.17 7.03
N SER A 115 -10.30 -10.89 6.85
CA SER A 115 -10.92 -9.64 7.32
C SER A 115 -10.91 -9.55 8.84
N VAL A 116 -11.33 -10.62 9.53
CA VAL A 116 -11.39 -10.64 11.00
C VAL A 116 -10.00 -10.63 11.62
N VAL A 117 -9.08 -11.48 11.15
CA VAL A 117 -7.68 -11.52 11.62
C VAL A 117 -7.00 -10.18 11.39
N GLY A 118 -7.22 -9.57 10.22
CA GLY A 118 -6.68 -8.24 9.92
C GLY A 118 -7.11 -7.20 10.94
N VAL A 119 -8.40 -7.13 11.25
CA VAL A 119 -8.92 -6.13 12.19
C VAL A 119 -8.48 -6.41 13.62
N VAL A 120 -8.57 -7.67 14.06
CA VAL A 120 -8.39 -8.06 15.46
C VAL A 120 -6.92 -8.18 15.87
N TRP A 121 -6.10 -8.79 15.02
CA TRP A 121 -4.70 -9.13 15.36
C TRP A 121 -3.69 -8.14 14.79
N ILE A 122 -3.93 -7.63 13.59
CA ILE A 122 -2.98 -6.73 12.91
C ILE A 122 -3.29 -5.27 13.26
N GLY A 123 -4.56 -4.90 13.22
CA GLY A 123 -5.04 -3.57 13.57
C GLY A 123 -5.20 -2.63 12.37
N ARG A 124 -6.18 -1.74 12.48
CA ARG A 124 -6.68 -0.87 11.39
C ARG A 124 -5.58 -0.03 10.69
N PRO A 125 -4.65 0.65 11.39
CA PRO A 125 -3.65 1.48 10.72
C PRO A 125 -2.74 0.68 9.78
N LEU A 126 -2.32 -0.51 10.19
CA LEU A 126 -1.47 -1.38 9.37
C LEU A 126 -2.23 -1.94 8.16
N LEU A 127 -3.53 -2.21 8.29
CA LEU A 127 -4.37 -2.59 7.15
C LEU A 127 -4.49 -1.46 6.11
N ILE A 128 -4.65 -0.21 6.57
CA ILE A 128 -4.70 0.96 5.69
C ILE A 128 -3.38 1.10 4.93
N VAL A 129 -2.25 1.04 5.64
CA VAL A 129 -0.92 1.10 5.00
C VAL A 129 -0.78 -0.01 3.97
N ARG A 130 -1.11 -1.26 4.33
CA ARG A 130 -1.02 -2.40 3.41
C ARG A 130 -1.90 -2.21 2.17
N GLY A 131 -3.17 -1.85 2.35
CA GLY A 131 -4.09 -1.62 1.23
C GLY A 131 -3.66 -0.46 0.33
N LEU A 132 -3.18 0.65 0.91
CA LEU A 132 -2.65 1.78 0.14
C LEU A 132 -1.38 1.39 -0.64
N THR A 133 -0.51 0.57 -0.06
CA THR A 133 0.69 0.10 -0.76
C THR A 133 0.34 -0.77 -1.97
N ALA A 134 -0.69 -1.62 -1.86
CA ALA A 134 -1.22 -2.37 -3.00
C ALA A 134 -1.79 -1.45 -4.08
N ILE A 135 -2.51 -0.39 -3.71
CA ILE A 135 -3.01 0.63 -4.66
C ILE A 135 -1.85 1.37 -5.33
N THR A 136 -0.80 1.74 -4.59
CA THR A 136 0.40 2.35 -5.19
C THR A 136 1.06 1.39 -6.17
N ALA A 137 1.21 0.11 -5.81
CA ALA A 137 1.79 -0.90 -6.69
C ALA A 137 0.96 -1.11 -7.97
N LEU A 138 -0.37 -1.12 -7.89
CA LEU A 138 -1.26 -1.16 -9.07
C LEU A 138 -1.11 0.09 -9.94
N SER A 139 -0.74 1.22 -9.34
CA SER A 139 -0.58 2.51 -10.00
C SER A 139 0.81 2.76 -10.58
N THR A 140 1.76 1.83 -10.37
CA THR A 140 3.17 1.93 -10.80
C THR A 140 3.57 0.79 -11.72
N ALA A 141 4.43 1.05 -12.71
CA ALA A 141 4.96 0.02 -13.59
C ALA A 141 6.08 -0.79 -12.90
N LYS A 142 6.16 -2.08 -13.23
CA LYS A 142 7.32 -2.91 -12.89
C LYS A 142 8.41 -2.62 -13.92
N ILE A 143 9.44 -1.87 -13.54
CA ILE A 143 10.55 -1.51 -14.44
C ILE A 143 11.79 -2.28 -14.01
N GLN A 144 12.46 -2.91 -14.97
CA GLN A 144 13.74 -3.60 -14.79
C GLN A 144 14.79 -2.93 -15.66
N LEU A 145 16.02 -2.83 -15.15
CA LEU A 145 17.16 -2.35 -15.92
C LEU A 145 17.95 -3.56 -16.40
N GLU A 146 18.00 -3.77 -17.72
CA GLU A 146 18.78 -4.84 -18.34
C GLU A 146 19.99 -4.26 -19.07
N ALA A 147 21.13 -4.94 -18.96
CA ALA A 147 22.32 -4.63 -19.75
C ALA A 147 22.41 -5.60 -20.95
N VAL A 148 22.30 -5.08 -22.17
CA VAL A 148 22.40 -5.85 -23.41
C VAL A 148 23.50 -5.25 -24.28
N GLY A 149 24.54 -6.02 -24.59
CA GLY A 149 25.63 -5.56 -25.47
C GLY A 149 26.40 -4.34 -24.95
N GLY A 150 26.50 -4.17 -23.63
CA GLY A 150 27.17 -3.02 -23.01
C GLY A 150 26.29 -1.78 -22.83
N PHE A 151 25.03 -1.81 -23.30
CA PHE A 151 24.06 -0.73 -23.10
C PHE A 151 23.02 -1.13 -22.06
N THR A 152 22.61 -0.17 -21.23
CA THR A 152 21.52 -0.36 -20.27
C THR A 152 20.20 0.13 -20.87
N ARG A 153 19.15 -0.68 -20.79
CA ARG A 153 17.80 -0.29 -21.21
C ARG A 153 16.77 -0.61 -20.14
N PHE A 154 15.70 0.17 -20.10
CA PHE A 154 14.53 -0.15 -19.31
C PHE A 154 13.67 -1.19 -20.03
N VAL A 155 13.30 -2.24 -19.31
CA VAL A 155 12.35 -3.27 -19.75
C VAL A 155 11.15 -3.22 -18.81
N VAL A 156 9.96 -3.19 -19.40
CA VAL A 156 8.69 -3.13 -18.69
C VAL A 156 7.98 -4.48 -18.86
N PRO A 157 8.27 -5.48 -18.02
CA PRO A 157 7.53 -6.73 -18.05
C PRO A 157 6.04 -6.49 -17.75
N SER A 158 5.17 -7.11 -18.53
CA SER A 158 3.73 -7.14 -18.23
C SER A 158 3.48 -7.94 -16.96
N ARG A 159 2.48 -7.51 -16.18
CA ARG A 159 2.00 -8.29 -15.04
C ARG A 159 1.21 -9.48 -15.55
N SER A 160 1.44 -10.65 -14.95
CA SER A 160 0.64 -11.83 -15.22
C SER A 160 -0.76 -11.69 -14.61
N PHE A 161 -1.73 -12.43 -15.15
CA PHE A 161 -3.09 -12.45 -14.63
C PHE A 161 -3.16 -12.84 -13.14
N LEU A 162 -2.31 -13.78 -12.71
CA LEU A 162 -2.22 -14.20 -11.31
C LEU A 162 -1.69 -13.09 -10.40
N GLU A 163 -0.67 -12.35 -10.85
CA GLU A 163 -0.17 -11.17 -10.11
C GLU A 163 -1.27 -10.11 -9.98
N SER A 164 -2.07 -9.87 -11.02
CA SER A 164 -3.21 -8.94 -10.96
C SER A 164 -4.31 -9.41 -10.00
N ILE A 165 -4.63 -10.71 -9.96
CA ILE A 165 -5.58 -11.28 -8.97
C ILE A 165 -5.07 -11.05 -7.54
N LEU A 166 -3.80 -11.38 -7.29
CA LEU A 166 -3.21 -11.24 -5.96
C LEU A 166 -3.16 -9.77 -5.53
N LEU A 167 -2.66 -8.89 -6.39
CA LEU A 167 -2.48 -7.48 -6.06
C LEU A 167 -3.81 -6.73 -5.93
N SER A 168 -4.81 -7.06 -6.75
CA SER A 168 -6.18 -6.55 -6.57
C SER A 168 -6.79 -7.04 -5.25
N GLY A 169 -6.54 -8.30 -4.86
CA GLY A 169 -6.92 -8.83 -3.55
C GLY A 169 -6.27 -8.08 -2.39
N GLU A 170 -4.99 -7.70 -2.51
CA GLU A 170 -4.29 -6.92 -1.50
C GLU A 170 -4.85 -5.50 -1.32
N THR A 171 -5.59 -4.95 -2.30
CA THR A 171 -6.29 -3.67 -2.08
C THR A 171 -7.44 -3.77 -1.08
N LEU A 172 -7.97 -4.98 -0.83
CA LEU A 172 -9.12 -5.19 0.06
C LEU A 172 -8.81 -4.91 1.53
N TRP A 173 -7.54 -4.91 1.94
CA TRP A 173 -7.16 -4.55 3.30
C TRP A 173 -7.62 -3.16 3.70
N LEU A 174 -7.63 -2.22 2.74
CA LEU A 174 -8.19 -0.89 2.93
C LEU A 174 -9.71 -0.97 3.16
N THR A 175 -10.42 -1.73 2.33
CA THR A 175 -11.87 -1.94 2.45
C THR A 175 -12.26 -2.58 3.77
N TYR A 176 -11.47 -3.56 4.26
CA TYR A 176 -11.71 -4.19 5.56
C TYR A 176 -11.64 -3.17 6.70
N SER A 177 -10.61 -2.31 6.70
CA SER A 177 -10.52 -1.23 7.68
C SER A 177 -11.67 -0.23 7.57
N LEU A 178 -12.09 0.14 6.36
CA LEU A 178 -13.21 1.07 6.14
C LEU A 178 -14.54 0.47 6.63
N ASN A 179 -14.83 -0.77 6.26
CA ASN A 179 -16.04 -1.47 6.68
C ASN A 179 -16.12 -1.62 8.20
N ASP A 180 -15.00 -1.89 8.85
CA ASP A 180 -14.93 -2.01 10.30
C ASP A 180 -15.12 -0.64 11.00
N ILE A 181 -14.65 0.47 10.43
CA ILE A 181 -14.94 1.82 10.95
C ILE A 181 -16.41 2.18 10.75
N LEU A 182 -16.95 1.87 9.57
CA LEU A 182 -18.33 2.19 9.19
C LEU A 182 -19.37 1.22 9.76
N SER A 183 -18.94 0.11 10.37
CA SER A 183 -19.82 -0.89 11.00
C SER A 183 -20.71 -0.27 12.08
N VAL A 184 -20.22 0.75 12.79
CA VAL A 184 -20.98 1.54 13.78
C VAL A 184 -22.21 2.22 13.16
N LEU A 185 -22.11 2.61 11.90
CA LEU A 185 -23.19 3.25 11.13
C LEU A 185 -24.10 2.23 10.42
N ALA A 186 -23.54 1.09 10.00
CA ALA A 186 -24.27 0.05 9.27
C ALA A 186 -25.14 -0.85 10.16
N ARG A 187 -24.75 -1.04 11.43
CA ARG A 187 -25.50 -1.80 12.46
C ARG A 187 -26.05 -3.13 11.92
N ASP A 188 -27.34 -3.15 11.61
CA ASP A 188 -28.10 -4.35 11.25
C ASP A 188 -27.81 -4.81 9.81
N HIS A 189 -27.18 -3.98 8.98
CA HIS A 189 -26.85 -4.27 7.58
C HIS A 189 -25.36 -4.56 7.33
N SER A 190 -24.54 -4.56 8.37
CA SER A 190 -23.06 -4.66 8.28
C SER A 190 -22.56 -5.83 7.44
N TYR A 191 -23.16 -7.02 7.59
CA TYR A 191 -22.77 -8.20 6.80
C TYR A 191 -22.95 -7.99 5.29
N LYS A 192 -24.14 -7.54 4.87
CA LYS A 192 -24.48 -7.33 3.45
C LYS A 192 -23.62 -6.21 2.85
N CYS A 193 -23.42 -5.11 3.60
CA CYS A 193 -22.52 -4.03 3.19
C CYS A 193 -21.09 -4.51 2.99
N ALA A 194 -20.56 -5.29 3.94
CA ALA A 194 -19.19 -5.77 3.90
C ALA A 194 -18.96 -6.71 2.72
N VAL A 195 -19.82 -7.73 2.55
CA VAL A 195 -19.70 -8.68 1.43
C VAL A 195 -19.85 -7.97 0.07
N GLY A 196 -20.83 -7.09 -0.06
CA GLY A 196 -21.06 -6.33 -1.30
C GLY A 196 -19.86 -5.45 -1.68
N SER A 197 -19.32 -4.72 -0.71
CA SER A 197 -18.18 -3.82 -0.97
C SER A 197 -16.90 -4.58 -1.30
N ILE A 198 -16.64 -5.71 -0.63
CA ILE A 198 -15.48 -6.56 -0.92
C ILE A 198 -15.53 -7.09 -2.37
N ILE A 199 -16.68 -7.62 -2.79
CA ILE A 199 -16.85 -8.16 -4.14
C ILE A 199 -16.70 -7.05 -5.19
N LEU A 200 -17.36 -5.90 -4.98
CA LEU A 200 -17.31 -4.78 -5.91
C LEU A 200 -15.91 -4.20 -6.05
N VAL A 201 -15.22 -3.94 -4.94
CA VAL A 201 -13.85 -3.40 -4.96
C VAL A 201 -12.91 -4.35 -5.67
N TRP A 202 -12.95 -5.64 -5.33
CA TRP A 202 -12.07 -6.63 -5.94
C TRP A 202 -12.31 -6.75 -7.44
N ALA A 203 -13.58 -6.89 -7.85
CA ALA A 203 -13.95 -7.02 -9.26
C ALA A 203 -13.58 -5.77 -10.07
N LEU A 204 -13.88 -4.57 -9.58
CA LEU A 204 -13.56 -3.32 -10.29
C LEU A 204 -12.04 -3.06 -10.35
N SER A 205 -11.31 -3.34 -9.28
CA SER A 205 -9.85 -3.16 -9.25
C SER A 205 -9.15 -4.15 -10.18
N LEU A 206 -9.59 -5.41 -10.19
CA LEU A 206 -9.08 -6.44 -11.10
C LEU A 206 -9.43 -6.11 -12.56
N ALA A 207 -10.68 -5.72 -12.83
CA ALA A 207 -11.10 -5.34 -14.18
C ALA A 207 -10.31 -4.14 -14.70
N LEU A 208 -10.08 -3.12 -13.86
CA LEU A 208 -9.26 -1.98 -14.24
C LEU A 208 -7.82 -2.38 -14.55
N ASP A 209 -7.21 -3.25 -13.74
CA ASP A 209 -5.83 -3.67 -13.95
C ASP A 209 -5.64 -4.53 -15.20
N VAL A 210 -6.59 -5.41 -15.49
CA VAL A 210 -6.55 -6.31 -16.66
C VAL A 210 -6.93 -5.58 -17.95
N ALA A 211 -7.96 -4.73 -17.93
CA ALA A 211 -8.44 -4.03 -19.13
C ALA A 211 -7.51 -2.87 -19.53
N SER A 212 -6.88 -2.22 -18.55
CA SER A 212 -5.98 -1.10 -18.77
C SER A 212 -4.80 -1.21 -17.80
N PRO A 213 -3.76 -2.02 -18.07
CA PRO A 213 -2.55 -2.05 -17.27
C PRO A 213 -1.79 -0.72 -17.39
N PHE A 214 -1.12 -0.29 -16.31
CA PHE A 214 -0.37 0.97 -16.34
C PHE A 214 0.91 0.79 -17.16
N VAL A 215 1.10 1.67 -18.16
CA VAL A 215 2.30 1.74 -18.99
C VAL A 215 3.09 2.97 -18.56
N PRO A 216 4.37 2.84 -18.18
CA PRO A 216 5.19 3.98 -17.81
C PRO A 216 5.47 4.84 -19.03
N TRP A 217 5.64 6.14 -18.81
CA TRP A 217 5.94 7.10 -19.86
C TRP A 217 7.30 7.76 -19.60
N ALA A 218 8.06 7.98 -20.66
CA ALA A 218 9.34 8.67 -20.59
C ALA A 218 9.40 9.73 -21.70
N SER A 219 9.82 10.94 -21.34
CA SER A 219 10.17 11.99 -22.30
C SER A 219 11.65 12.30 -22.24
N LEU A 220 12.19 12.64 -23.40
CA LEU A 220 13.56 13.10 -23.55
C LEU A 220 13.50 14.58 -23.92
N SER A 221 13.94 15.44 -23.00
CA SER A 221 14.06 16.88 -23.20
C SER A 221 15.40 17.27 -22.63
N ARG A 222 16.38 17.53 -23.49
CA ARG A 222 17.73 17.93 -23.07
C ARG A 222 17.74 19.45 -22.92
N GLN A 223 17.59 19.90 -21.68
CA GLN A 223 17.70 21.30 -21.30
C GLN A 223 18.84 21.43 -20.31
N CYS A 224 19.86 22.18 -20.69
CA CYS A 224 20.98 22.47 -19.82
C CYS A 224 21.01 23.97 -19.55
N GLU A 225 20.95 24.33 -18.28
CA GLU A 225 21.13 25.69 -17.83
C GLU A 225 22.47 25.78 -17.11
N SER A 226 23.26 26.79 -17.47
CA SER A 226 24.53 27.05 -16.81
C SER A 226 24.42 28.36 -16.03
N PRO A 227 24.07 28.31 -14.73
CA PRO A 227 24.05 29.51 -13.89
C PRO A 227 25.45 30.10 -13.73
N ASN A 228 26.52 29.29 -13.82
CA ASN A 228 27.89 29.74 -13.94
C ASN A 228 28.72 28.67 -14.66
N MET A 229 29.17 28.99 -15.89
CA MET A 229 29.91 28.06 -16.77
C MET A 229 31.19 27.50 -16.11
N ASP A 230 31.80 28.25 -15.20
CA ASP A 230 33.03 27.85 -14.52
C ASP A 230 32.77 26.94 -13.30
N ALA A 231 31.56 26.95 -12.74
CA ALA A 231 31.25 26.24 -11.50
C ALA A 231 30.41 24.97 -11.73
N GLN A 232 29.31 25.08 -12.47
CA GLN A 232 28.37 23.98 -12.65
C GLN A 232 27.38 24.23 -13.79
N MET A 233 27.10 23.18 -14.56
CA MET A 233 26.03 23.10 -15.56
C MET A 233 24.96 22.13 -15.04
N ASN A 234 23.70 22.58 -15.01
CA ASN A 234 22.57 21.75 -14.59
C ASN A 234 21.80 21.27 -15.82
N CYS A 235 21.86 19.97 -16.10
CA CYS A 235 21.22 19.37 -17.26
C CYS A 235 20.07 18.45 -16.84
N ILE A 236 18.87 18.78 -17.29
CA ILE A 236 17.73 17.87 -17.28
C ILE A 236 17.70 17.23 -18.65
N THR A 237 17.87 15.90 -18.72
CA THR A 237 17.90 15.16 -19.99
C THR A 237 16.54 14.57 -20.36
N GLY A 238 15.68 14.33 -19.38
CA GLY A 238 14.36 13.76 -19.57
C GLY A 238 13.65 13.47 -18.26
N CYS A 239 12.37 13.13 -18.37
CA CYS A 239 11.52 12.76 -17.24
C CYS A 239 11.01 11.33 -17.44
N VAL A 240 11.10 10.51 -16.39
CA VAL A 240 10.57 9.14 -16.38
C VAL A 240 9.45 9.06 -15.34
N GLU A 241 8.24 8.84 -15.82
CA GLU A 241 7.05 8.65 -14.98
C GLU A 241 6.81 7.16 -14.75
N ILE A 242 7.15 6.70 -13.55
CA ILE A 242 7.05 5.29 -13.13
C ILE A 242 5.63 4.94 -12.64
N GLY A 243 4.83 5.94 -12.26
CA GLY A 243 3.47 5.74 -11.77
C GLY A 243 2.58 6.94 -12.01
N SER A 244 1.26 6.72 -11.88
CA SER A 244 0.25 7.75 -12.13
C SER A 244 -0.57 8.05 -10.89
N PHE A 245 -0.56 9.33 -10.48
CA PHE A 245 -1.43 9.83 -9.41
C PHE A 245 -2.92 9.79 -9.79
N THR A 246 -3.23 9.93 -11.08
CA THR A 246 -4.60 9.81 -11.60
C THR A 246 -5.15 8.41 -11.39
N ARG A 247 -4.36 7.37 -11.71
CA ARG A 247 -4.73 5.97 -11.49
C ARG A 247 -4.86 5.64 -10.00
N PHE A 248 -3.93 6.14 -9.18
CA PHE A 248 -3.99 6.01 -7.73
C PHE A 248 -5.29 6.60 -7.16
N SER A 249 -5.63 7.82 -7.58
CA SER A 249 -6.85 8.52 -7.16
C SER A 249 -8.10 7.78 -7.62
N LEU A 250 -8.12 7.27 -8.86
CA LEU A 250 -9.22 6.47 -9.38
C LEU A 250 -9.46 5.21 -8.55
N LEU A 251 -8.41 4.47 -8.20
CA LEU A 251 -8.51 3.27 -7.34
C LEU A 251 -9.03 3.61 -5.94
N CYS A 252 -8.58 4.72 -5.35
CA CYS A 252 -9.12 5.22 -4.08
C CYS A 252 -10.61 5.62 -4.18
N ILE A 253 -11.02 6.21 -5.30
CA ILE A 253 -12.43 6.55 -5.57
C ILE A 253 -13.25 5.26 -5.72
N ILE A 254 -12.76 4.26 -6.45
CA ILE A 254 -13.41 2.95 -6.58
C ILE A 254 -13.65 2.32 -5.21
N GLN A 255 -12.66 2.37 -4.32
CA GLN A 255 -12.77 1.90 -2.94
C GLN A 255 -13.91 2.60 -2.19
N ALA A 256 -13.88 3.94 -2.13
CA ALA A 256 -14.89 4.72 -1.42
C ALA A 256 -16.29 4.57 -2.03
N ALA A 257 -16.41 4.65 -3.35
CA ALA A 257 -17.68 4.53 -4.06
C ALA A 257 -18.31 3.15 -3.86
N SER A 258 -17.51 2.07 -3.94
CA SER A 258 -18.01 0.70 -3.74
C SER A 258 -18.56 0.50 -2.33
N VAL A 259 -17.91 1.07 -1.32
CA VAL A 259 -18.40 1.05 0.08
C VAL A 259 -19.72 1.82 0.20
N VAL A 260 -19.81 3.03 -0.37
CA VAL A 260 -21.03 3.86 -0.32
C VAL A 260 -22.19 3.19 -1.07
N ILE A 261 -21.96 2.66 -2.27
CA ILE A 261 -22.97 1.95 -3.06
C ILE A 261 -23.46 0.72 -2.29
N SER A 262 -22.55 -0.06 -1.70
CA SER A 262 -22.92 -1.25 -0.92
C SER A 262 -23.76 -0.88 0.30
N TYR A 263 -23.42 0.22 0.97
CA TYR A 263 -24.20 0.74 2.08
C TYR A 263 -25.60 1.21 1.66
N ALA A 264 -25.70 1.96 0.56
CA ALA A 264 -26.97 2.42 0.02
C ALA A 264 -27.87 1.24 -0.36
N VAL A 265 -27.35 0.28 -1.14
CA VAL A 265 -28.09 -0.92 -1.55
C VAL A 265 -28.54 -1.73 -0.33
N ALA A 266 -27.66 -1.93 0.65
CA ALA A 266 -28.00 -2.70 1.84
C ALA A 266 -29.12 -2.07 2.68
N ARG A 267 -29.25 -0.73 2.69
CA ARG A 267 -30.34 0.00 3.36
C ARG A 267 -31.70 -0.20 2.68
N PHE A 268 -31.73 -0.44 1.38
CA PHE A 268 -32.95 -0.77 0.64
C PHE A 268 -33.35 -2.24 0.78
N LEU A 269 -32.42 -3.12 1.15
CA LEU A 269 -32.70 -4.53 1.42
C LEU A 269 -33.25 -4.71 2.83
N ARG A 270 -34.15 -5.70 3.03
CA ARG A 270 -34.73 -6.00 4.36
C ARG A 270 -33.61 -6.18 5.41
N SER A 271 -33.81 -5.54 6.57
CA SER A 271 -32.92 -5.66 7.73
C SER A 271 -32.75 -7.12 8.12
N THR A 272 -31.50 -7.50 8.41
CA THR A 272 -31.23 -8.75 9.11
C THR A 272 -31.65 -8.62 10.57
N ASN A 273 -32.07 -9.72 11.19
CA ASN A 273 -32.44 -9.72 12.60
C ASN A 273 -31.25 -9.28 13.46
N ARG A 274 -31.53 -8.44 14.47
CA ARG A 274 -30.54 -8.05 15.46
C ARG A 274 -30.08 -9.27 16.24
N VAL A 275 -28.80 -9.60 16.08
CA VAL A 275 -28.15 -10.59 16.93
C VAL A 275 -27.62 -9.84 18.15
N GLN A 276 -28.22 -10.10 19.32
CA GLN A 276 -27.69 -9.62 20.60
C GLN A 276 -26.44 -10.44 20.93
N ALA A 277 -25.27 -9.89 20.63
CA ALA A 277 -23.99 -10.52 20.93
C ALA A 277 -23.37 -9.92 22.21
N PRO A 278 -22.62 -10.71 22.99
CA PRO A 278 -21.89 -10.21 24.16
C PRO A 278 -20.89 -9.11 23.81
N VAL A 279 -20.75 -8.11 24.69
CA VAL A 279 -19.83 -6.95 24.53
C VAL A 279 -18.36 -7.39 24.43
N THR A 280 -18.04 -8.59 24.90
CA THR A 280 -16.69 -9.16 24.88
C THR A 280 -16.22 -9.63 23.50
N ILE A 281 -17.11 -9.70 22.51
CA ILE A 281 -16.80 -10.20 21.17
C ILE A 281 -16.55 -9.01 20.22
N PRO A 282 -15.48 -9.03 19.41
CA PRO A 282 -15.25 -7.98 18.43
C PRO A 282 -16.44 -7.85 17.45
N ALA A 283 -16.87 -6.61 17.20
CA ALA A 283 -18.01 -6.32 16.32
C ALA A 283 -17.85 -6.91 14.91
N VAL A 284 -16.64 -6.87 14.36
CA VAL A 284 -16.30 -7.47 13.06
C VAL A 284 -16.61 -8.97 13.01
N SER A 285 -16.32 -9.70 14.10
CA SER A 285 -16.60 -11.13 14.21
C SER A 285 -18.09 -11.42 14.32
N VAL A 286 -18.84 -10.61 15.06
CA VAL A 286 -20.30 -10.76 15.21
C VAL A 286 -21.01 -10.61 13.87
N HIS A 287 -20.53 -9.69 13.02
CA HIS A 287 -21.17 -9.41 11.75
C HIS A 287 -20.76 -10.35 10.63
N LEU A 288 -19.52 -10.88 10.64
CA LEU A 288 -19.00 -11.70 9.54
C LEU A 288 -19.01 -13.20 9.81
N LEU A 289 -18.97 -13.64 11.07
CA LEU A 289 -18.87 -15.04 11.43
C LEU A 289 -20.23 -15.58 11.89
N ARG A 290 -20.52 -16.83 11.51
CA ARG A 290 -21.74 -17.51 11.95
C ARG A 290 -21.54 -18.06 13.37
N PRO A 291 -22.48 -17.79 14.31
CA PRO A 291 -22.44 -18.38 15.64
C PRO A 291 -22.73 -19.89 15.59
N MET A 292 -22.26 -20.60 16.61
CA MET A 292 -22.54 -22.03 16.77
C MET A 292 -23.95 -22.22 17.35
N GLU A 293 -24.82 -23.00 16.71
CA GLU A 293 -26.23 -23.17 17.12
C GLU A 293 -26.44 -24.16 18.30
N SER A 294 -25.37 -24.62 18.96
CA SER A 294 -25.46 -25.67 19.98
C SER A 294 -25.62 -25.12 21.41
N LYS A 295 -26.72 -25.50 22.08
CA LYS A 295 -27.02 -25.12 23.48
C LYS A 295 -26.05 -25.68 24.54
N THR A 296 -25.19 -26.62 24.17
CA THR A 296 -24.25 -27.29 25.09
C THR A 296 -22.84 -26.71 25.07
N GLN A 297 -22.58 -25.69 24.26
CA GLN A 297 -21.25 -25.13 24.07
C GLN A 297 -20.95 -23.94 25.02
N ARG A 298 -19.71 -23.87 25.48
CA ARG A 298 -19.22 -22.89 26.48
C ARG A 298 -18.86 -21.52 25.89
N PHE A 299 -18.79 -21.43 24.55
CA PHE A 299 -18.38 -20.24 23.82
C PHE A 299 -19.37 -19.94 22.67
N TYR A 300 -19.43 -18.66 22.27
CA TYR A 300 -20.35 -18.16 21.24
C TYR A 300 -19.99 -18.65 19.82
N PHE A 301 -18.69 -18.83 19.54
CA PHE A 301 -18.21 -19.43 18.29
C PHE A 301 -17.51 -20.76 18.52
N ASP A 302 -17.22 -21.48 17.43
CA ASP A 302 -16.32 -22.63 17.45
C ASP A 302 -14.88 -22.21 17.80
N ASN A 303 -14.05 -23.17 18.21
CA ASN A 303 -12.69 -22.87 18.70
C ASN A 303 -11.81 -22.20 17.64
N VAL A 304 -11.99 -22.55 16.36
CA VAL A 304 -11.28 -21.93 15.24
C VAL A 304 -11.67 -20.44 15.10
N SER A 305 -12.97 -20.14 15.07
CA SER A 305 -13.50 -18.79 14.95
C SER A 305 -13.25 -17.96 16.23
N ASN A 306 -13.18 -18.58 17.40
CA ASN A 306 -12.75 -17.93 18.64
C ASN A 306 -11.32 -17.41 18.51
N VAL A 307 -10.38 -18.25 18.06
CA VAL A 307 -8.98 -17.84 17.86
C VAL A 307 -8.88 -16.75 16.79
N ILE A 308 -9.59 -16.90 15.67
CA ILE A 308 -9.68 -15.86 14.62
C ILE A 308 -10.18 -14.53 15.20
N SER A 309 -11.16 -14.60 16.11
CA SER A 309 -11.74 -13.44 16.81
C SER A 309 -10.90 -12.92 17.99
N GLY A 310 -9.69 -13.45 18.20
CA GLY A 310 -8.81 -13.02 19.29
C GLY A 310 -9.22 -13.54 20.66
N LEU A 311 -10.02 -14.60 20.72
CA LEU A 311 -10.40 -15.31 21.94
C LEU A 311 -9.68 -16.66 21.98
N ILE A 312 -8.65 -16.78 22.80
CA ILE A 312 -7.87 -18.01 22.92
C ILE A 312 -8.49 -18.88 24.03
N PRO A 313 -9.11 -20.03 23.71
CA PRO A 313 -9.69 -20.90 24.72
C PRO A 313 -8.59 -21.50 25.60
N CYS A 314 -8.72 -21.31 26.92
CA CYS A 314 -7.84 -21.87 27.94
C CYS A 314 -8.62 -22.89 28.78
N SER A 315 -8.23 -24.16 28.69
CA SER A 315 -8.80 -25.21 29.53
C SER A 315 -7.95 -25.33 30.80
N LYS A 316 -8.37 -24.67 31.89
CA LYS A 316 -7.88 -24.99 33.23
C LYS A 316 -9.06 -25.34 34.13
N SER A 317 -9.12 -26.61 34.53
CA SER A 317 -9.95 -27.12 35.64
C SER A 317 -11.45 -26.78 35.58
N GLY A 318 -12.15 -27.36 34.60
CA GLY A 318 -13.62 -27.50 34.62
C GLY A 318 -14.44 -26.26 34.23
N HIS A 319 -13.86 -25.06 34.23
CA HIS A 319 -14.51 -23.82 33.81
C HIS A 319 -14.01 -23.39 32.43
N GLY A 320 -14.92 -22.98 31.53
CA GLY A 320 -14.54 -22.39 30.25
C GLY A 320 -13.92 -21.02 30.49
N THR A 321 -12.61 -20.88 30.29
CA THR A 321 -11.96 -19.57 30.32
C THR A 321 -11.39 -19.27 28.94
N ALA A 322 -11.54 -18.04 28.45
CA ALA A 322 -10.90 -17.59 27.22
C ALA A 322 -10.08 -16.34 27.49
N PHE A 323 -8.88 -16.27 26.93
CA PHE A 323 -8.07 -15.07 26.94
C PHE A 323 -8.46 -14.18 25.76
N SER A 324 -8.90 -12.96 26.03
CA SER A 324 -9.17 -11.96 25.00
C SER A 324 -7.92 -11.16 24.71
N VAL A 325 -7.42 -11.28 23.47
CA VAL A 325 -6.26 -10.53 22.97
C VAL A 325 -6.56 -9.03 22.92
N LEU A 326 -7.79 -8.65 22.54
CA LEU A 326 -8.20 -7.25 22.45
C LEU A 326 -8.31 -6.55 23.81
N LEU A 327 -8.85 -7.25 24.81
CA LEU A 327 -9.04 -6.70 26.15
C LEU A 327 -7.85 -6.98 27.07
N TRP A 328 -6.92 -7.83 26.63
CA TRP A 328 -5.79 -8.33 27.42
C TRP A 328 -6.22 -8.91 28.79
N MET A 329 -7.34 -9.64 28.81
CA MET A 329 -7.94 -10.19 30.03
C MET A 329 -8.49 -11.61 29.83
N PHE A 330 -8.52 -12.39 30.92
CA PHE A 330 -9.22 -13.67 30.96
C PHE A 330 -10.71 -13.47 31.23
N ILE A 331 -11.54 -14.05 30.38
CA ILE A 331 -13.00 -14.03 30.48
C ILE A 331 -13.44 -15.43 30.92
N SER A 332 -14.17 -15.51 32.03
CA SER A 332 -14.79 -16.75 32.49
C SER A 332 -16.19 -16.87 31.89
N THR A 333 -16.51 -18.02 31.28
CA THR A 333 -17.82 -18.32 30.73
C THR A 333 -18.67 -19.09 31.75
N SER A 334 -19.01 -18.44 32.87
CA SER A 334 -20.02 -18.97 33.79
C SER A 334 -21.41 -18.59 33.26
N ASN A 335 -22.09 -19.57 32.66
CA ASN A 335 -23.47 -19.54 32.15
C ASN A 335 -23.77 -18.47 31.06
N ALA A 336 -24.09 -18.96 29.86
CA ALA A 336 -24.43 -18.17 28.67
C ALA A 336 -25.61 -17.18 28.82
N GLN A 337 -26.31 -17.17 29.97
CA GLN A 337 -27.36 -16.20 30.29
C GLN A 337 -26.88 -14.97 31.10
N GLU A 338 -25.68 -14.99 31.69
CA GLU A 338 -25.12 -13.84 32.44
C GLU A 338 -24.11 -13.01 31.62
N MET A 339 -23.87 -13.33 30.34
CA MET A 339 -22.95 -12.57 29.47
C MET A 339 -23.40 -11.14 29.12
N THR A 340 -24.60 -10.75 29.56
CA THR A 340 -25.10 -9.36 29.49
C THR A 340 -24.57 -8.48 30.62
N GLU A 341 -24.06 -9.08 31.70
CA GLU A 341 -23.50 -8.37 32.85
C GLU A 341 -22.08 -8.87 33.14
N LEU A 342 -21.09 -8.00 32.90
CA LEU A 342 -19.69 -8.22 33.31
C LEU A 342 -19.61 -8.37 34.84
N LYS A 343 -19.69 -9.60 35.37
CA LYS A 343 -19.15 -9.91 36.70
C LYS A 343 -17.63 -9.94 36.60
N ILE A 344 -17.02 -8.76 36.79
CA ILE A 344 -15.58 -8.61 36.94
C ILE A 344 -15.16 -9.42 38.17
N GLY A 345 -14.40 -10.50 37.95
CA GLY A 345 -13.73 -11.23 39.01
C GLY A 345 -12.80 -10.29 39.76
N ARG A 346 -13.11 -10.02 41.04
CA ARG A 346 -12.32 -9.17 41.93
C ARG A 346 -10.91 -9.72 42.11
N THR A 347 -9.94 -9.07 41.49
CA THR A 347 -8.65 -8.77 42.13
C THR A 347 -8.57 -7.25 42.26
N GLN A 348 -8.80 -6.74 43.48
CA GLN A 348 -8.61 -5.31 43.82
C GLN A 348 -7.13 -4.92 43.59
N PRO A 349 -6.85 -3.71 43.08
CA PRO A 349 -7.08 -2.48 43.85
C PRO A 349 -8.03 -1.48 43.18
N SER A 350 -8.62 -0.63 44.01
CA SER A 350 -9.64 0.35 43.73
C SER A 350 -9.24 1.41 42.68
N LEU A 351 -9.95 1.44 41.56
CA LEU A 351 -10.18 2.67 40.78
C LEU A 351 -11.69 2.80 40.58
N HIS A 352 -12.27 3.77 41.30
CA HIS A 352 -13.68 4.10 41.25
C HIS A 352 -13.98 4.75 39.89
N ILE A 353 -14.41 3.96 38.91
CA ILE A 353 -15.02 4.50 37.69
C ILE A 353 -16.53 4.45 37.88
N GLN A 354 -17.08 5.62 38.23
CA GLN A 354 -18.51 5.85 38.33
C GLN A 354 -19.11 5.78 36.91
N HIS A 355 -19.96 4.79 36.67
CA HIS A 355 -20.73 4.69 35.42
C HIS A 355 -21.74 5.85 35.38
N VAL A 356 -21.42 6.91 34.64
CA VAL A 356 -22.37 7.95 34.24
C VAL A 356 -22.81 7.65 32.81
N TRP A 357 -23.93 6.95 32.67
CA TRP A 357 -24.72 7.01 31.44
C TRP A 357 -25.40 8.38 31.40
N SER A 358 -24.78 9.34 30.71
CA SER A 358 -25.50 10.53 30.24
C SER A 358 -25.40 10.58 28.72
N SER A 359 -26.56 10.52 28.08
CA SER A 359 -26.74 10.79 26.67
C SER A 359 -26.39 12.25 26.40
N GLN A 360 -25.12 12.52 26.07
CA GLN A 360 -24.71 13.86 25.66
C GLN A 360 -24.41 13.91 24.15
N PRO A 361 -24.88 14.97 23.45
CA PRO A 361 -24.65 15.17 22.01
C PRO A 361 -23.18 15.37 21.61
N GLY A 362 -22.24 15.34 22.57
CA GLY A 362 -20.80 15.52 22.36
C GLY A 362 -20.04 14.29 21.85
N GLN A 363 -20.62 13.09 21.78
CA GLN A 363 -19.93 11.90 21.24
C GLN A 363 -19.65 12.01 19.73
N HIS A 364 -20.58 12.59 18.97
CA HIS A 364 -20.37 12.90 17.55
C HIS A 364 -19.26 13.93 17.38
N PHE A 365 -19.21 14.93 18.27
CA PHE A 365 -18.18 15.98 18.25
C PHE A 365 -16.78 15.43 18.57
N ARG A 366 -16.69 14.48 19.51
CA ARG A 366 -15.44 13.78 19.85
C ARG A 366 -14.96 12.86 18.73
N ALA A 367 -15.87 12.15 18.06
CA ALA A 367 -15.53 11.34 16.89
C ALA A 367 -15.06 12.21 15.71
N LEU A 368 -15.71 13.36 15.48
CA LEU A 368 -15.30 14.34 14.47
C LEU A 368 -13.90 14.91 14.78
N PHE A 369 -13.62 15.21 16.06
CA PHE A 369 -12.30 15.66 16.50
C PHE A 369 -11.22 14.58 16.30
N GLY A 370 -11.53 13.31 16.55
CA GLY A 370 -10.62 12.20 16.27
C GLY A 370 -10.30 12.07 14.78
N VAL A 371 -11.31 12.22 13.91
CA VAL A 371 -11.12 12.21 12.45
C VAL A 371 -10.33 13.44 11.98
N LEU A 372 -10.64 14.63 12.51
CA LEU A 372 -9.89 15.86 12.24
C LEU A 372 -8.45 15.78 12.71
N PHE A 373 -8.18 15.16 13.86
CA PHE A 373 -6.83 14.95 14.37
C PHE A 373 -6.02 13.98 13.48
N LEU A 374 -6.65 12.92 12.97
CA LEU A 374 -6.03 12.00 12.03
C LEU A 374 -5.75 12.67 10.68
N LEU A 375 -6.69 13.48 10.17
CA LEU A 375 -6.49 14.28 8.96
C LEU A 375 -5.39 15.32 9.16
N ALA A 376 -5.35 16.01 10.30
CA ALA A 376 -4.31 16.98 10.63
C ALA A 376 -2.93 16.31 10.77
N SER A 377 -2.86 15.09 11.34
CA SER A 377 -1.61 14.33 11.43
C SER A 377 -1.13 13.85 10.05
N ALA A 378 -2.05 13.46 9.16
CA ALA A 378 -1.74 13.10 7.78
C ALA A 378 -1.26 14.33 6.98
N VAL A 379 -1.91 15.49 7.15
CA VAL A 379 -1.53 16.76 6.51
C VAL A 379 -0.19 17.27 7.06
N SER A 380 0.04 17.17 8.37
CA SER A 380 1.34 17.51 8.98
C SER A 380 2.46 16.64 8.44
N SER A 381 2.20 15.35 8.23
CA SER A 381 3.17 14.43 7.63
C SER A 381 3.44 14.80 6.17
N ALA A 382 2.40 15.14 5.40
CA ALA A 382 2.55 15.61 4.02
C ALA A 382 3.29 16.96 3.92
N LEU A 383 3.02 17.90 4.83
CA LEU A 383 3.72 19.19 4.92
C LEU A 383 5.19 19.03 5.31
N PHE A 384 5.52 18.08 6.20
CA PHE A 384 6.90 17.73 6.50
C PHE A 384 7.65 17.28 5.23
N PHE A 385 7.02 16.44 4.40
CA PHE A 385 7.57 16.04 3.10
C PHE A 385 7.70 17.19 2.09
N MET A 386 6.79 18.17 2.11
CA MET A 386 6.93 19.37 1.27
C MET A 386 8.05 20.31 1.75
N SER A 387 8.32 20.37 3.06
CA SER A 387 9.43 21.18 3.62
C SER A 387 10.82 20.61 3.35
N LEU A 388 10.91 19.34 2.97
CA LEU A 388 12.14 18.65 2.58
C LEU A 388 12.48 18.85 1.10
N LYS A 389 11.68 19.61 0.35
CA LYS A 389 12.02 20.01 -1.02
C LYS A 389 13.05 21.15 -0.93
N PRO A 390 14.32 20.95 -1.29
CA PRO A 390 15.27 22.05 -1.33
C PRO A 390 14.80 23.06 -2.39
N ASN A 391 14.90 24.35 -2.05
CA ASN A 391 14.71 25.46 -2.99
C ASN A 391 15.62 25.32 -4.21
#